data_AF-A0A920M5A1-F1
#
_entry.id   AF-A0A920M5A1-F1
#
_cell.length_a   1.000
_cell.length_b   1.000
_cell.length_c   1.000
_cell.angle_alpha   90.00
_cell.angle_beta   90.00
_cell.angle_gamma   90.00
#
_symmetry.space_group_name_H-M   'P 1'
#
loop_
_entity.id
_entity.type
_entity.pdbx_description
1 polymer ?
#
loop_
_entity_poly.entity_id
_entity_poly.type
_entity_poly.pdbx_seq_one_letter_code
_entity_poly.pdbx_strand_id
1 'polypeptide(L)'
;MEFFLASSDIVNIWESFLKKSTEKTPYDQMIWKNNWINHFSNGYKFEYLYNEDFFVPLKIKDSIASIIGDKDIVDYNNLLSINQNFSKFEEILDQVFSLNIKIFQIFSISENSSLIHYYVMKNCKKNIP
;
A
#
# COMPACT_ATOMS: atom_id res chain seq x y z
N MET A 1 -19.05 -19.52 -2.70
CA MET A 1 -17.88 -18.63 -2.88
C MET A 1 -17.73 -17.92 -1.56
N GLU A 2 -16.72 -18.29 -0.76
CA GLU A 2 -16.43 -17.56 0.48
C GLU A 2 -15.81 -16.22 0.10
N PHE A 3 -16.43 -15.13 0.55
CA PHE A 3 -15.89 -13.79 0.35
C PHE A 3 -14.80 -13.56 1.37
N PHE A 4 -13.61 -13.16 0.92
CA PHE A 4 -12.61 -12.67 1.86
C PHE A 4 -13.07 -11.29 2.36
N LEU A 5 -13.28 -11.19 3.66
CA LEU A 5 -13.60 -9.94 4.32
C LEU A 5 -12.51 -9.67 5.35
N ALA A 6 -11.88 -8.50 5.24
CA ALA A 6 -11.04 -7.97 6.31
C ALA A 6 -11.87 -7.89 7.61
N SER A 7 -11.20 -7.98 8.77
CA SER A 7 -11.89 -7.81 10.05
C SER A 7 -12.52 -6.42 10.14
N SER A 8 -13.58 -6.28 10.95
CA SER A 8 -14.25 -5.00 11.17
C SER A 8 -13.30 -3.87 11.56
N ASP A 9 -12.25 -4.20 12.31
CA ASP A 9 -11.26 -3.22 12.76
C ASP A 9 -10.42 -2.69 11.60
N ILE A 10 -9.95 -3.58 10.71
CA ILE A 10 -9.22 -3.18 9.50
C ILE A 10 -10.09 -2.37 8.57
N VAL A 11 -11.36 -2.74 8.41
CA VAL A 11 -12.34 -1.97 7.63
C VAL A 11 -12.45 -0.53 8.16
N ASN A 12 -12.62 -0.38 9.48
CA ASN A 12 -12.74 0.93 10.12
C ASN A 12 -11.47 1.78 9.95
N ILE A 13 -10.29 1.17 10.08
CA ILE A 13 -9.01 1.86 9.88
C ILE A 13 -8.89 2.30 8.43
N TRP A 14 -9.18 1.41 7.47
CA TRP A 14 -9.15 1.73 6.05
C TRP A 14 -10.05 2.92 5.74
N GLU A 15 -11.32 2.88 6.15
CA GLU A 15 -12.27 3.97 5.89
C GLU A 15 -11.84 5.29 6.54
N SER A 16 -11.24 5.24 7.73
CA SER A 16 -10.67 6.41 8.41
C SER A 16 -9.55 7.04 7.58
N PHE A 17 -8.63 6.23 7.06
CA PHE A 17 -7.56 6.67 6.17
C PHE A 17 -8.10 7.21 4.85
N LEU A 18 -9.02 6.49 4.21
CA LEU A 18 -9.65 6.91 2.95
C LEU A 18 -10.34 8.28 3.08
N LYS A 19 -10.96 8.59 4.23
CA LYS A 19 -11.56 9.92 4.46
C LYS A 19 -10.51 11.02 4.58
N LYS A 20 -9.38 10.73 5.24
CA LYS A 20 -8.35 11.70 5.58
C LYS A 20 -7.28 11.88 4.51
N SER A 21 -7.09 10.88 3.64
CA SER A 21 -6.04 10.92 2.63
C SER A 21 -6.29 11.96 1.56
N THR A 22 -5.22 12.68 1.23
CA THR A 22 -5.19 13.73 0.21
C THR A 22 -5.03 13.12 -1.19
N GLU A 23 -4.14 12.14 -1.33
CA GLU A 23 -3.84 11.44 -2.58
C GLU A 23 -4.57 10.09 -2.64
N LYS A 24 -5.90 10.11 -2.79
CA LYS A 24 -6.72 8.88 -2.93
C LYS A 24 -7.38 8.78 -4.30
N THR A 25 -7.67 7.57 -4.73
CA THR A 25 -8.33 7.27 -5.99
C THR A 25 -9.59 6.43 -5.74
N PRO A 26 -10.51 6.33 -6.71
CA PRO A 26 -11.66 5.44 -6.60
C PRO A 26 -11.27 3.98 -6.31
N TYR A 27 -10.08 3.54 -6.73
CA TYR A 27 -9.59 2.17 -6.53
C TYR A 27 -9.12 1.90 -5.11
N ASP A 28 -8.93 2.93 -4.29
CA ASP A 28 -8.65 2.79 -2.86
C ASP A 28 -9.91 2.51 -2.03
N GLN A 29 -11.10 2.59 -2.65
CA GLN A 29 -12.34 2.22 -1.99
C GLN A 29 -12.40 0.71 -1.75
N MET A 30 -12.94 0.34 -0.58
CA MET A 30 -13.00 -1.04 -0.15
C MET A 30 -13.81 -1.93 -1.11
N ILE A 31 -14.84 -1.39 -1.78
CA ILE A 31 -15.60 -2.14 -2.80
C ILE A 31 -14.70 -2.64 -3.94
N TRP A 32 -13.79 -1.80 -4.43
CA TRP A 32 -12.86 -2.14 -5.49
C TRP A 32 -11.81 -3.15 -5.01
N LYS A 33 -11.29 -2.94 -3.81
CA LYS A 33 -10.28 -3.84 -3.22
C LYS A 33 -10.88 -5.22 -2.91
N ASN A 34 -12.11 -5.27 -2.42
CA ASN A 34 -12.85 -6.52 -2.24
C ASN A 34 -13.06 -7.24 -3.57
N ASN A 35 -13.47 -6.53 -4.62
CA ASN A 35 -13.56 -7.15 -5.95
C ASN A 35 -12.21 -7.71 -6.38
N TRP A 36 -11.13 -6.95 -6.21
CA TRP A 36 -9.80 -7.45 -6.57
C TRP A 36 -9.42 -8.71 -5.77
N ILE A 37 -9.61 -8.69 -4.45
CA ILE A 37 -9.32 -9.83 -3.59
C ILE A 37 -10.17 -11.03 -4.03
N ASN A 38 -11.48 -10.89 -4.18
CA ASN A 38 -12.34 -12.03 -4.50
C ASN A 38 -12.07 -12.66 -5.87
N HIS A 39 -11.51 -11.91 -6.82
CA HIS A 39 -11.29 -12.38 -8.19
C HIS A 39 -9.83 -12.74 -8.50
N PHE A 40 -8.86 -12.14 -7.82
CA PHE A 40 -7.43 -12.24 -8.18
C PHE A 40 -6.53 -12.65 -6.99
N SER A 41 -7.10 -13.06 -5.86
CA SER A 41 -6.33 -13.41 -4.65
C SER A 41 -5.81 -14.84 -4.56
N ASN A 42 -6.08 -15.72 -5.52
CA ASN A 42 -5.80 -17.14 -5.32
C ASN A 42 -4.29 -17.40 -5.05
N GLY A 43 -3.99 -17.97 -3.90
CA GLY A 43 -2.63 -18.24 -3.43
C GLY A 43 -1.86 -17.03 -2.88
N TYR A 44 -2.53 -15.90 -2.63
CA TYR A 44 -1.96 -14.75 -1.92
C TYR A 44 -2.35 -14.77 -0.44
N LYS A 45 -1.41 -14.35 0.41
CA LYS A 45 -1.66 -13.97 1.81
C LYS A 45 -1.89 -12.45 1.86
N PHE A 46 -2.84 -11.99 2.68
CA PHE A 46 -3.09 -10.57 2.90
C PHE A 46 -2.60 -10.13 4.27
N GLU A 47 -2.02 -8.94 4.32
CA GLU A 47 -1.58 -8.27 5.55
C GLU A 47 -1.94 -6.79 5.48
N TYR A 48 -2.21 -6.18 6.63
CA TYR A 48 -2.63 -4.78 6.72
C TYR A 48 -1.71 -4.08 7.69
N LEU A 49 -0.76 -3.32 7.16
CA LEU A 49 0.20 -2.57 7.97
C LEU A 49 -0.25 -1.12 8.06
N TYR A 50 -0.17 -0.55 9.26
CA TYR A 50 -0.56 0.83 9.46
C TYR A 50 0.15 1.46 10.65
N ASN A 51 0.24 2.77 10.62
CA ASN A 51 0.65 3.60 11.74
C ASN A 51 -0.21 4.87 11.74
N GLU A 52 0.25 5.93 12.39
CA GLU A 52 -0.47 7.21 12.44
C GLU A 52 -0.62 7.90 11.07
N ASP A 53 0.29 7.65 10.13
CA ASP A 53 0.41 8.43 8.89
C ASP A 53 0.16 7.62 7.62
N PHE A 54 0.30 6.29 7.67
CA PHE A 54 0.15 5.41 6.52
C PHE A 54 -0.73 4.20 6.84
N PHE A 55 -1.54 3.82 5.86
CA PHE A 55 -2.25 2.54 5.82
C PHE A 55 -1.90 1.83 4.51
N VAL A 56 -1.29 0.65 4.63
CA VAL A 56 -0.70 -0.09 3.52
C VAL A 56 -1.26 -1.51 3.49
N PRO A 57 -2.31 -1.75 2.69
CA PRO A 57 -2.85 -3.08 2.48
C PRO A 57 -1.95 -3.86 1.51
N LEU A 58 -1.46 -5.02 1.96
CA LEU A 58 -0.51 -5.85 1.23
C LEU A 58 -1.14 -7.16 0.76
N LYS A 59 -0.70 -7.59 -0.42
CA LYS A 59 -0.78 -8.99 -0.86
C LYS A 59 0.63 -9.56 -0.94
N ILE A 60 0.78 -10.81 -0.50
CA ILE A 60 2.06 -11.50 -0.33
C ILE A 60 1.99 -12.86 -1.02
N LYS A 61 2.99 -13.15 -1.84
CA LYS A 61 3.19 -14.47 -2.45
C LYS A 61 4.67 -14.71 -2.71
N ASP A 62 5.18 -15.90 -2.41
CA ASP A 62 6.57 -16.28 -2.67
C ASP A 62 7.61 -15.30 -2.09
N SER A 63 7.39 -14.80 -0.87
CA SER A 63 8.20 -13.74 -0.21
C SER A 63 8.26 -12.40 -0.95
N ILE A 64 7.32 -12.14 -1.85
CA ILE A 64 7.15 -10.86 -2.52
C ILE A 64 5.87 -10.20 -1.98
N ALA A 65 6.01 -9.00 -1.44
CA ALA A 65 4.88 -8.17 -1.02
C ALA A 65 4.61 -7.09 -2.06
N SER A 66 3.34 -6.73 -2.23
CA SER A 66 2.90 -5.62 -3.07
C SER A 66 1.59 -5.05 -2.53
N ILE A 67 1.22 -3.84 -2.98
CA ILE A 67 -0.09 -3.27 -2.64
C ILE A 67 -1.20 -4.09 -3.32
N ILE A 68 -2.36 -4.22 -2.67
CA ILE A 68 -3.53 -4.84 -3.29
C ILE A 68 -3.94 -4.08 -4.56
N GLY A 69 -4.01 -4.79 -5.70
CA GLY A 69 -4.38 -4.22 -7.00
C GLY A 69 -3.22 -3.73 -7.87
N ASP A 70 -1.97 -3.94 -7.47
CA ASP A 70 -0.75 -3.35 -8.06
C ASP A 70 -0.58 -3.43 -9.60
N LYS A 71 -0.72 -4.60 -10.23
CA LYS A 71 -0.43 -4.84 -11.66
C LYS A 71 -1.67 -4.95 -12.55
N ASP A 72 -2.79 -5.36 -11.97
CA ASP A 72 -4.01 -5.68 -12.73
C ASP A 72 -4.97 -4.49 -12.80
N ILE A 73 -4.78 -3.48 -11.95
CA ILE A 73 -5.55 -2.24 -11.95
C ILE A 73 -4.61 -1.14 -12.46
N VAL A 74 -4.82 -0.76 -13.72
CA VAL A 74 -4.02 0.23 -14.45
C VAL A 74 -3.90 1.53 -13.63
N ASP A 75 -2.64 1.88 -13.29
CA ASP A 75 -2.05 3.19 -13.02
C ASP A 75 -2.50 4.11 -11.87
N TYR A 76 -3.34 3.69 -10.92
CA TYR A 76 -3.83 4.63 -9.88
C TYR A 76 -3.97 4.06 -8.46
N ASN A 77 -3.10 3.15 -8.04
CA ASN A 77 -3.05 2.80 -6.62
C ASN A 77 -2.13 3.79 -5.91
N ASN A 78 -2.71 4.63 -5.05
CA ASN A 78 -1.93 5.45 -4.15
C ASN A 78 -1.82 4.75 -2.78
N LEU A 79 -0.78 5.10 -2.04
CA LEU A 79 -0.72 4.80 -0.62
C LEU A 79 -1.67 5.73 0.11
N LEU A 80 -2.61 5.14 0.87
CA LEU A 80 -3.43 5.90 1.78
C LEU A 80 -2.53 6.48 2.87
N SER A 81 -2.36 7.80 2.83
CA SER A 81 -1.50 8.56 3.73
C SER A 81 -2.22 9.82 4.20
N ILE A 82 -1.94 10.29 5.41
CA ILE A 82 -2.58 11.49 5.99
C ILE A 82 -1.64 12.70 5.88
N ASN A 83 -0.49 12.63 6.56
CA ASN A 83 0.46 13.74 6.62
C ASN A 83 1.69 13.56 5.71
N GLN A 84 1.79 12.41 5.01
CA GLN A 84 2.92 12.07 4.14
C GLN A 84 4.29 12.20 4.84
N ASN A 85 4.36 11.91 6.15
CA ASN A 85 5.62 11.95 6.88
C ASN A 85 6.49 10.75 6.51
N PHE A 86 7.40 10.92 5.57
CA PHE A 86 8.14 9.78 5.01
C PHE A 86 9.02 9.01 6.00
N SER A 87 9.38 9.58 7.17
CA SER A 87 10.03 8.78 8.22
C SER A 87 9.08 7.71 8.78
N LYS A 88 7.78 8.01 8.86
CA LYS A 88 6.73 7.05 9.22
C LYS A 88 6.48 6.02 8.14
N PHE A 89 6.79 6.34 6.90
CA PHE A 89 6.77 5.31 5.86
C PHE A 89 7.95 4.33 6.00
N GLU A 90 9.11 4.77 6.47
CA GLU A 90 10.24 3.86 6.77
C GLU A 90 9.87 2.86 7.87
N GLU A 91 9.12 3.27 8.89
CA GLU A 91 8.58 2.35 9.90
C GLU A 91 7.66 1.28 9.28
N ILE A 92 6.88 1.62 8.25
CA ILE A 92 6.08 0.63 7.50
C ILE A 92 6.98 -0.30 6.72
N LEU A 93 8.04 0.19 6.07
CA LEU A 93 8.99 -0.68 5.35
C LEU A 93 9.64 -1.68 6.28
N ASP A 94 10.06 -1.26 7.47
CA ASP A 94 10.61 -2.17 8.49
C ASP A 94 9.59 -3.25 8.88
N GLN A 95 8.32 -2.87 9.05
CA GLN A 95 7.23 -3.83 9.28
C GLN A 95 7.05 -4.79 8.10
N VAL A 96 7.09 -4.32 6.85
CA VAL A 96 7.00 -5.18 5.65
C VAL A 96 8.12 -6.23 5.66
N PHE A 97 9.36 -5.82 5.88
CA PHE A 97 10.50 -6.73 5.85
C PHE A 97 10.56 -7.67 7.08
N SER A 98 9.92 -7.30 8.20
CA SER A 98 9.73 -8.19 9.35
C SER A 98 8.86 -9.41 9.04
N LEU A 99 8.04 -9.36 7.97
CA LEU A 99 7.19 -10.46 7.50
C LEU A 99 7.95 -11.51 6.64
N ASN A 100 9.29 -11.54 6.69
CA ASN A 100 10.16 -12.37 5.85
C ASN A 100 9.97 -12.13 4.33
N ILE A 101 9.73 -10.86 3.98
CA ILE A 101 9.64 -10.40 2.60
C ILE A 101 11.04 -10.16 2.05
N LYS A 102 11.29 -10.61 0.82
CA LYS A 102 12.54 -10.34 0.10
C LYS A 102 12.44 -9.13 -0.80
N ILE A 103 11.26 -8.91 -1.37
CA ILE A 103 11.00 -7.83 -2.33
C ILE A 103 9.68 -7.18 -1.96
N PHE A 104 9.69 -5.86 -1.75
CA PHE A 104 8.48 -5.06 -1.71
C PHE A 104 8.32 -4.32 -3.03
N GLN A 105 7.27 -4.64 -3.77
CA GLN A 105 6.98 -4.04 -5.05
C GLN A 105 5.91 -2.97 -4.90
N ILE A 106 6.19 -1.80 -5.43
CA ILE A 106 5.22 -0.74 -5.54
C ILE A 106 5.05 -0.41 -7.02
N PHE A 107 3.93 -0.84 -7.58
CA PHE A 107 3.53 -0.54 -8.96
C PHE A 107 2.48 0.55 -8.96
N SER A 108 2.32 1.19 -10.12
CA SER A 108 1.16 2.06 -10.39
C SER A 108 1.02 3.23 -9.41
N ILE A 109 2.15 3.68 -8.85
CA ILE A 109 2.21 4.96 -8.16
C ILE A 109 2.31 6.06 -9.21
N SER A 110 1.49 7.10 -9.08
CA SER A 110 1.55 8.30 -9.92
C SER A 110 2.96 8.89 -9.96
N GLU A 111 3.42 9.33 -11.14
CA GLU A 111 4.69 10.07 -11.31
C GLU A 111 4.77 11.32 -10.42
N ASN A 112 3.61 11.93 -10.13
CA ASN A 112 3.48 13.09 -9.27
C ASN A 112 3.38 12.72 -7.78
N SER A 113 3.52 11.44 -7.43
CA SER A 113 3.44 11.01 -6.04
C SER A 113 4.58 11.61 -5.22
N SER A 114 4.19 12.19 -4.09
CA SER A 114 5.11 12.73 -3.10
C SER A 114 6.08 11.67 -2.58
N LEU A 115 5.67 10.39 -2.55
CA LEU A 115 6.51 9.25 -2.16
C LEU A 115 7.67 9.03 -3.14
N ILE A 116 7.38 8.98 -4.44
CA ILE A 116 8.42 8.81 -5.48
C ILE A 116 9.39 9.98 -5.40
N HIS A 117 8.88 11.20 -5.34
CA HIS A 117 9.69 12.40 -5.22
C HIS A 117 10.62 12.33 -3.99
N TYR A 118 10.10 11.94 -2.83
CA TYR A 118 10.91 11.78 -1.62
C TYR A 118 12.05 10.78 -1.82
N TYR A 119 11.78 9.58 -2.33
CA TYR A 119 12.80 8.54 -2.49
C TYR A 119 13.81 8.85 -3.59
N VAL A 120 13.37 9.44 -4.71
CA VAL A 120 14.28 9.94 -5.74
C VAL A 120 15.19 11.00 -5.14
N MET A 121 14.64 12.01 -4.46
CA MET A 121 15.44 13.08 -3.85
C MET A 121 16.39 12.56 -2.75
N LYS A 122 15.94 11.64 -1.89
CA LYS A 122 16.76 11.05 -0.83
C LYS A 122 17.96 10.27 -1.38
N ASN A 123 17.76 9.53 -2.48
CA ASN A 123 18.82 8.71 -3.08
C ASN A 123 19.69 9.49 -4.08
N CYS A 124 19.14 10.48 -4.79
CA CYS A 124 19.92 11.36 -5.67
C CYS A 124 20.80 12.35 -4.89
N LYS A 125 20.39 12.80 -3.70
CA LYS A 125 21.23 13.65 -2.83
C LYS A 125 22.46 12.93 -2.24
N LYS A 126 22.53 11.59 -2.31
CA LYS A 126 23.71 10.82 -1.88
C LYS A 126 24.84 10.77 -2.92
N ASN A 127 24.61 11.29 -4.13
CA ASN A 127 25.57 11.24 -5.24
C ASN A 127 26.04 12.63 -5.72
N ILE A 128 26.01 13.64 -4.86
CA ILE A 128 26.72 14.90 -5.13
C ILE A 128 28.11 14.75 -4.48
N PRO A 129 29.20 14.64 -5.26
CA PRO A 129 30.56 14.56 -4.73
C PRO A 129 30.95 15.82 -3.96
#